data_AF-A0A9R1KWU1-F1
#
_entry.id   AF-A0A9R1KWU1-F1
#
_cell.length_a   1.000
_cell.length_b   1.000
_cell.length_c   1.000
_cell.angle_alpha   90.00
_cell.angle_beta   90.00
_cell.angle_gamma   90.00
#
_symmetry.space_group_name_H-M   'P 1'
#
loop_
_entity.id
_entity.type
_entity.pdbx_description
1 polymer ?
#
loop_
_entity_poly.entity_id
_entity_poly.type
_entity_poly.pdbx_seq_one_letter_code
_entity_poly.pdbx_strand_id
1 'polypeptide(L)'
;MGFSSLTELIIHRCDHLSSLEQFLHPTYLPVIRKIAITNCENLISVPTEKFNEFCCIEIFKVAACGKINSQSLAARSLKKLELGSEGNDCGNLTAANIQCFSLTYFSLSCQRLTSIQLQMWNLPALQELRILDCVFLTSIGQPGHVFTNLTSLTISDCCQLSTIDGLLGEEYLPAIESITIICCEKLSTMTMHGRRYGSFSSLKNLEVTQCPIINWGGFVLPSSLQSLHLQACGDISSLIPSGLENLQSLVSLRLLDCRHKISIPDHLWSSTLSSLEELELRDCPELVSVGGADAISEIPNVWIKTCRKLKGIKQPVKRGSFLW
;
A
#
# COMPACT_ATOMS: atom_id res chain seq x y z
N MET A 1 -38.32 -16.74 -14.21
CA MET A 1 -38.05 -15.53 -15.02
C MET A 1 -36.88 -14.82 -14.37
N GLY A 2 -35.80 -14.59 -15.10
CA GLY A 2 -34.61 -13.87 -14.61
C GLY A 2 -34.61 -12.40 -15.01
N PHE A 3 -33.75 -11.60 -14.38
CA PHE A 3 -33.51 -10.20 -14.75
C PHE A 3 -32.49 -10.14 -15.88
N SER A 4 -32.93 -10.44 -17.11
CA SER A 4 -32.06 -10.58 -18.29
C SER A 4 -31.30 -9.32 -18.71
N SER A 5 -31.69 -8.14 -18.22
CA SER A 5 -31.06 -6.85 -18.54
C SER A 5 -30.37 -6.20 -17.34
N LEU A 6 -30.38 -6.83 -16.15
CA LEU A 6 -29.81 -6.22 -14.94
C LEU A 6 -28.29 -6.33 -14.95
N THR A 7 -27.62 -5.19 -15.03
CA THR A 7 -26.15 -5.08 -15.08
C THR A 7 -25.53 -4.70 -13.74
N GLU A 8 -26.30 -4.09 -12.85
CA GLU A 8 -25.86 -3.70 -11.51
C GLU A 8 -26.86 -4.17 -10.45
N LEU A 9 -26.34 -4.79 -9.40
CA LEU A 9 -27.10 -5.20 -8.22
C LEU A 9 -26.46 -4.56 -7.00
N ILE A 10 -27.25 -3.74 -6.30
CA ILE A 10 -26.84 -3.10 -5.05
C ILE A 10 -27.79 -3.57 -3.96
N ILE A 11 -27.24 -4.23 -2.94
CA ILE A 11 -27.96 -4.68 -1.75
C ILE A 11 -27.41 -3.85 -0.59
N HIS A 12 -28.28 -3.08 0.06
CA HIS A 12 -27.91 -2.15 1.12
C HIS A 12 -28.88 -2.26 2.29
N ARG A 13 -28.37 -2.46 3.52
CA ARG A 13 -29.18 -2.49 4.75
C ARG A 13 -30.33 -3.49 4.69
N CYS A 14 -30.04 -4.69 4.15
CA CYS A 14 -31.02 -5.79 4.08
C CYS A 14 -30.83 -6.74 5.26
N ASP A 15 -31.23 -6.31 6.45
CA ASP A 15 -30.92 -7.03 7.70
C ASP A 15 -31.69 -8.35 7.87
N HIS A 16 -32.72 -8.61 7.07
CA HIS A 16 -33.42 -9.90 7.07
C HIS A 16 -32.85 -10.90 6.06
N LEU A 17 -31.90 -10.47 5.21
CA LEU A 17 -31.31 -11.30 4.18
C LEU A 17 -30.21 -12.19 4.79
N SER A 18 -30.42 -13.49 4.81
CA SER A 18 -29.46 -14.46 5.34
C SER A 18 -28.62 -15.17 4.27
N SER A 19 -29.12 -15.23 3.03
CA SER A 19 -28.47 -15.95 1.93
C SER A 19 -28.78 -15.35 0.57
N LEU A 20 -27.79 -15.38 -0.33
CA LEU A 20 -27.93 -15.02 -1.74
C LEU A 20 -27.71 -16.20 -2.70
N GLU A 21 -27.54 -17.43 -2.18
CA GLU A 21 -27.19 -18.63 -2.96
C GLU A 21 -28.15 -18.92 -4.12
N GLN A 22 -29.45 -18.71 -3.91
CA GLN A 22 -30.47 -19.01 -4.91
C GLN A 22 -30.67 -17.86 -5.91
N PHE A 23 -30.37 -16.63 -5.49
CA PHE A 23 -30.63 -15.44 -6.28
C PHE A 23 -29.45 -15.09 -7.20
N LEU A 24 -28.24 -15.16 -6.67
CA LEU A 24 -27.00 -14.91 -7.41
C LEU A 24 -26.62 -16.14 -8.24
N HIS A 25 -27.40 -16.38 -9.29
CA HIS A 25 -27.17 -17.44 -10.27
C HIS A 25 -27.17 -16.89 -11.70
N PRO A 26 -26.31 -17.36 -12.61
CA PRO A 26 -26.22 -16.86 -13.99
C PRO A 26 -27.53 -16.92 -14.77
N THR A 27 -28.41 -17.88 -14.47
CA THR A 27 -29.73 -17.97 -15.11
C THR A 27 -30.68 -16.83 -14.74
N TYR A 28 -30.54 -16.27 -13.53
CA TYR A 28 -31.32 -15.13 -13.09
C TYR A 28 -30.67 -13.80 -13.46
N LEU A 29 -29.34 -13.76 -13.52
CA LEU A 29 -28.54 -12.55 -13.69
C LEU A 29 -27.45 -12.73 -14.78
N PRO A 30 -27.83 -13.00 -16.05
CA PRO A 30 -26.88 -13.43 -17.08
C PRO A 30 -25.90 -12.34 -17.52
N VAL A 31 -26.27 -11.07 -17.36
CA VAL A 31 -25.49 -9.90 -17.83
C VAL A 31 -24.98 -9.02 -16.69
N ILE A 32 -24.99 -9.55 -15.46
CA ILE A 32 -24.54 -8.77 -14.29
C ILE A 32 -23.06 -8.42 -14.41
N ARG A 33 -22.75 -7.15 -14.18
CA ARG A 33 -21.39 -6.60 -14.22
C ARG A 33 -20.91 -6.16 -12.85
N LYS A 34 -21.81 -5.74 -11.97
CA LYS A 34 -21.47 -5.23 -10.66
C LYS A 34 -22.40 -5.76 -9.60
N ILE A 35 -21.81 -6.31 -8.54
CA ILE A 35 -22.52 -6.71 -7.33
C ILE A 35 -21.90 -5.95 -6.16
N ALA A 36 -22.72 -5.16 -5.47
CA ALA A 36 -22.33 -4.47 -4.26
C ALA A 36 -23.27 -4.85 -3.12
N ILE A 37 -22.70 -5.38 -2.04
CA ILE A 37 -23.44 -5.79 -0.83
C ILE A 37 -22.89 -4.99 0.33
N THR A 38 -23.74 -4.22 0.99
CA THR A 38 -23.32 -3.27 2.02
C THR A 38 -24.27 -3.30 3.21
N ASN A 39 -23.72 -3.26 4.43
CA ASN A 39 -24.49 -3.19 5.67
C ASN A 39 -25.56 -4.29 5.76
N CYS A 40 -25.21 -5.52 5.39
CA CYS A 40 -26.12 -6.67 5.51
C CYS A 40 -25.60 -7.60 6.61
N GLU A 41 -25.89 -7.25 7.86
CA GLU A 41 -25.24 -7.85 9.04
C GLU A 41 -25.62 -9.32 9.29
N ASN A 42 -26.77 -9.74 8.78
CA ASN A 42 -27.26 -11.11 8.91
C ASN A 42 -26.98 -11.99 7.70
N LEU A 43 -26.31 -11.46 6.67
CA LEU A 43 -25.95 -12.23 5.48
C LEU A 43 -24.81 -13.20 5.81
N ILE A 44 -25.09 -14.49 5.65
CA ILE A 44 -24.16 -15.57 5.99
C ILE A 44 -23.53 -16.17 4.73
N SER A 45 -24.30 -16.32 3.65
CA SER A 45 -23.83 -16.98 2.42
C SER A 45 -24.02 -16.15 1.16
N VAL A 46 -22.95 -16.10 0.37
CA VAL A 46 -22.86 -15.54 -0.97
C VAL A 46 -22.16 -16.58 -1.85
N PRO A 47 -22.69 -16.91 -3.05
CA PRO A 47 -22.16 -17.98 -3.91
C PRO A 47 -20.88 -17.55 -4.65
N THR A 48 -19.86 -17.10 -3.92
CA THR A 48 -18.60 -16.57 -4.48
C THR A 48 -17.79 -17.61 -5.26
N GLU A 49 -18.02 -18.89 -4.98
CA GLU A 49 -17.48 -20.03 -5.74
C GLU A 49 -18.13 -20.20 -7.13
N LYS A 50 -19.40 -19.80 -7.28
CA LYS A 50 -20.13 -19.84 -8.56
C LYS A 50 -19.90 -18.59 -9.39
N PHE A 51 -19.11 -17.62 -8.91
CA PHE A 51 -18.83 -16.39 -9.65
C PHE A 51 -18.09 -16.65 -10.97
N ASN A 52 -17.43 -17.80 -11.09
CA ASN A 52 -16.77 -18.24 -12.31
C ASN A 52 -17.75 -18.58 -13.44
N GLU A 53 -19.03 -18.81 -13.12
CA GLU A 53 -20.08 -19.06 -14.11
C GLU A 53 -20.66 -17.75 -14.70
N PHE A 54 -20.36 -16.59 -14.10
CA PHE A 54 -20.79 -15.31 -14.63
C PHE A 54 -19.85 -14.81 -15.72
N CYS A 55 -20.37 -14.66 -16.94
CA CYS A 55 -19.60 -14.20 -18.08
C CYS A 55 -19.13 -12.74 -17.97
N CYS A 56 -19.86 -11.91 -17.22
CA CYS A 56 -19.71 -10.45 -17.29
C CYS A 56 -19.40 -9.75 -15.96
N ILE A 57 -19.25 -10.47 -14.84
CA ILE A 57 -19.00 -9.82 -13.54
C ILE A 57 -17.63 -9.14 -13.52
N GLU A 58 -17.61 -7.82 -13.36
CA GLU A 58 -16.38 -7.01 -13.40
C GLU A 58 -16.06 -6.42 -12.01
N ILE A 59 -17.08 -6.14 -11.20
CA ILE A 59 -16.91 -5.49 -9.89
C ILE A 59 -17.68 -6.27 -8.83
N PHE A 60 -16.97 -6.64 -7.76
CA PHE A 60 -17.58 -7.22 -6.56
C PHE A 60 -17.15 -6.42 -5.34
N LYS A 61 -18.13 -5.91 -4.60
CA LYS A 61 -17.93 -5.14 -3.38
C LYS A 61 -18.75 -5.73 -2.25
N VAL A 62 -18.12 -5.96 -1.11
CA VAL A 62 -18.77 -6.37 0.13
C VAL A 62 -18.29 -5.47 1.25
N ALA A 63 -19.16 -4.81 2.00
CA ALA A 63 -18.77 -4.02 3.17
C ALA A 63 -19.78 -4.13 4.30
N ALA A 64 -19.32 -4.13 5.55
CA ALA A 64 -20.18 -4.27 6.73
C ALA A 64 -21.10 -5.52 6.64
N CYS A 65 -20.50 -6.67 6.35
CA CYS A 65 -21.15 -7.97 6.25
C CYS A 65 -20.35 -9.03 7.05
N GLY A 66 -20.17 -8.78 8.35
CA GLY A 66 -19.26 -9.55 9.21
C GLY A 66 -19.63 -11.01 9.47
N LYS A 67 -20.81 -11.48 9.03
CA LYS A 67 -21.25 -12.89 9.17
C LYS A 67 -21.02 -13.72 7.91
N ILE A 68 -20.57 -13.12 6.80
CA ILE A 68 -20.33 -13.88 5.59
C ILE A 68 -19.23 -14.91 5.86
N ASN A 69 -19.54 -16.17 5.58
CA ASN A 69 -18.59 -17.25 5.63
C ASN A 69 -18.47 -17.85 4.23
N SER A 70 -17.34 -17.61 3.60
CA SER A 70 -17.00 -18.19 2.31
C SER A 70 -15.62 -18.80 2.37
N GLN A 71 -15.48 -19.96 1.73
CA GLN A 71 -14.23 -20.71 1.67
C GLN A 71 -13.42 -20.36 0.41
N SER A 72 -14.07 -19.87 -0.65
CA SER A 72 -13.42 -19.54 -1.91
C SER A 72 -14.15 -18.47 -2.71
N LEU A 73 -13.39 -17.70 -3.48
CA LEU A 73 -13.92 -16.73 -4.44
C LEU A 73 -13.20 -16.93 -5.77
N ALA A 74 -13.94 -17.37 -6.79
CA ALA A 74 -13.40 -17.66 -8.11
C ALA A 74 -14.19 -16.89 -9.17
N ALA A 75 -13.52 -16.02 -9.92
CA ALA A 75 -14.16 -15.24 -10.97
C ALA A 75 -13.18 -14.89 -12.09
N ARG A 76 -13.46 -15.33 -13.33
CA ARG A 76 -12.58 -15.09 -14.50
C ARG A 76 -12.68 -13.68 -15.06
N SER A 77 -13.83 -13.04 -14.95
CA SER A 77 -14.13 -11.71 -15.52
C SER A 77 -13.92 -10.56 -14.52
N LEU A 78 -13.74 -10.88 -13.24
CA LEU A 78 -13.66 -9.88 -12.17
C LEU A 78 -12.39 -9.04 -12.29
N LYS A 79 -12.56 -7.72 -12.39
CA LYS A 79 -11.48 -6.74 -12.52
C LYS A 79 -11.21 -5.99 -11.21
N LYS A 80 -12.27 -5.77 -10.42
CA LYS A 80 -12.22 -5.01 -9.17
C LYS A 80 -12.89 -5.75 -8.02
N LEU A 81 -12.14 -5.93 -6.94
CA LEU A 81 -12.61 -6.56 -5.71
C LEU A 81 -12.41 -5.60 -4.54
N GLU A 82 -13.48 -5.31 -3.82
CA GLU A 82 -13.47 -4.52 -2.58
C GLU A 82 -14.08 -5.34 -1.46
N LEU A 83 -13.26 -5.73 -0.49
CA LEU A 83 -13.66 -6.46 0.70
C LEU A 83 -13.52 -5.55 1.91
N GLY A 84 -14.65 -5.27 2.54
CA GLY A 84 -14.85 -4.36 3.66
C GLY A 84 -14.85 -2.87 3.28
N SER A 85 -14.85 -2.05 4.33
CA SER A 85 -14.69 -0.60 4.28
C SER A 85 -14.13 -0.15 5.63
N GLU A 86 -13.68 1.10 5.70
CA GLU A 86 -13.25 1.71 6.95
C GLU A 86 -14.29 1.52 8.07
N GLY A 87 -13.82 1.06 9.22
CA GLY A 87 -14.57 0.72 10.43
C GLY A 87 -15.37 -0.58 10.35
N ASN A 88 -15.35 -1.32 9.25
CA ASN A 88 -16.26 -2.43 8.99
C ASN A 88 -15.55 -3.74 8.61
N ASP A 89 -16.31 -4.83 8.72
CA ASP A 89 -15.86 -6.19 8.43
C ASP A 89 -16.62 -6.77 7.22
N CYS A 90 -15.98 -7.67 6.47
CA CYS A 90 -16.58 -8.46 5.39
C CYS A 90 -16.62 -9.96 5.71
N GLY A 91 -16.48 -10.33 6.99
CA GLY A 91 -16.51 -11.70 7.45
C GLY A 91 -15.27 -12.47 7.00
N ASN A 92 -15.41 -13.77 6.79
CA ASN A 92 -14.28 -14.65 6.50
C ASN A 92 -13.83 -14.64 5.02
N LEU A 93 -14.41 -13.78 4.18
CA LEU A 93 -14.03 -13.66 2.75
C LEU A 93 -12.55 -13.35 2.54
N THR A 94 -11.91 -12.71 3.52
CA THR A 94 -10.52 -12.28 3.47
C THR A 94 -9.52 -13.43 3.66
N ALA A 95 -9.96 -14.52 4.29
CA ALA A 95 -9.18 -15.75 4.47
C ALA A 95 -9.53 -16.81 3.43
N ALA A 96 -10.43 -16.51 2.49
CA ALA A 96 -10.84 -17.42 1.44
C ALA A 96 -9.72 -17.63 0.40
N ASN A 97 -9.80 -18.75 -0.31
CA ASN A 97 -9.00 -18.98 -1.52
C ASN A 97 -9.50 -18.08 -2.66
N ILE A 98 -8.68 -17.13 -3.13
CA ILE A 98 -9.10 -16.15 -4.16
C ILE A 98 -8.44 -16.50 -5.49
N GLN A 99 -9.25 -16.90 -6.47
CA GLN A 99 -8.83 -17.28 -7.81
C GLN A 99 -9.46 -16.36 -8.86
N CYS A 100 -8.88 -15.16 -9.02
CA CYS A 100 -9.37 -14.15 -9.95
C CYS A 100 -8.28 -13.73 -10.94
N PHE A 101 -8.29 -14.36 -12.11
CA PHE A 101 -7.23 -14.23 -13.13
C PHE A 101 -7.20 -12.87 -13.83
N SER A 102 -8.32 -12.16 -13.90
CA SER A 102 -8.43 -10.83 -14.53
C SER A 102 -8.45 -9.68 -13.52
N LEU A 103 -8.26 -9.97 -12.24
CA LEU A 103 -8.36 -8.96 -11.19
C LEU A 103 -7.18 -8.01 -11.28
N THR A 104 -7.44 -6.73 -11.50
CA THR A 104 -6.40 -5.69 -11.58
C THR A 104 -6.34 -4.84 -10.31
N TYR A 105 -7.46 -4.72 -9.58
CA TYR A 105 -7.56 -3.95 -8.35
C TYR A 105 -8.14 -4.79 -7.23
N PHE A 106 -7.44 -4.84 -6.09
CA PHE A 106 -7.93 -5.47 -4.87
C PHE A 106 -7.76 -4.52 -3.68
N SER A 107 -8.87 -4.15 -3.05
CA SER A 107 -8.89 -3.46 -1.76
C SER A 107 -9.45 -4.37 -0.68
N LEU A 108 -8.72 -4.47 0.41
CA LEU A 108 -9.04 -5.26 1.58
C LEU A 108 -9.03 -4.36 2.82
N SER A 109 -10.14 -4.34 3.55
CA SER A 109 -10.29 -3.69 4.83
C SER A 109 -11.10 -4.60 5.73
N CYS A 110 -10.51 -5.04 6.85
CA CYS A 110 -11.17 -6.02 7.69
C CYS A 110 -10.65 -5.94 9.12
N GLN A 111 -11.53 -5.47 9.99
CA GLN A 111 -11.25 -5.30 11.40
C GLN A 111 -10.90 -6.62 12.08
N ARG A 112 -11.51 -7.76 11.69
CA ARG A 112 -11.30 -9.06 12.36
C ARG A 112 -10.09 -9.85 11.85
N LEU A 113 -9.46 -9.40 10.77
CA LEU A 113 -8.40 -10.14 10.12
C LEU A 113 -7.11 -10.06 10.93
N THR A 114 -6.61 -11.21 11.41
CA THR A 114 -5.38 -11.29 12.20
C THR A 114 -4.14 -11.61 11.38
N SER A 115 -4.30 -12.28 10.24
CA SER A 115 -3.21 -12.66 9.33
C SER A 115 -3.71 -12.78 7.90
N ILE A 116 -2.88 -12.40 6.92
CA ILE A 116 -3.15 -12.63 5.49
C ILE A 116 -2.30 -13.81 5.00
N GLN A 117 -2.92 -14.76 4.31
CA GLN A 117 -2.26 -15.91 3.70
C GLN A 117 -2.14 -15.73 2.19
N LEU A 118 -1.14 -14.96 1.73
CA LEU A 118 -0.99 -14.61 0.31
C LEU A 118 -0.81 -15.83 -0.61
N GLN A 119 -0.33 -16.97 -0.09
CA GLN A 119 -0.27 -18.24 -0.83
C GLN A 119 -1.65 -18.76 -1.28
N MET A 120 -2.72 -18.31 -0.64
CA MET A 120 -4.10 -18.66 -1.00
C MET A 120 -4.67 -17.76 -2.11
N TRP A 121 -3.90 -16.79 -2.61
CA TRP A 121 -4.33 -15.86 -3.63
C TRP A 121 -3.61 -16.15 -4.95
N ASN A 122 -4.38 -16.33 -6.02
CA ASN A 122 -3.87 -16.47 -7.38
C ASN A 122 -4.44 -15.33 -8.24
N LEU A 123 -3.68 -14.23 -8.31
CA LEU A 123 -4.09 -12.96 -8.90
C LEU A 123 -3.02 -12.46 -9.92
N PRO A 124 -2.80 -13.18 -11.03
CA PRO A 124 -1.69 -12.89 -11.95
C PRO A 124 -1.80 -11.53 -12.66
N ALA A 125 -3.02 -10.98 -12.82
CA ALA A 125 -3.24 -9.68 -13.44
C ALA A 125 -3.28 -8.50 -12.44
N LEU A 126 -3.02 -8.75 -11.14
CA LEU A 126 -3.18 -7.73 -10.11
C LEU A 126 -2.18 -6.60 -10.33
N GLN A 127 -2.69 -5.37 -10.43
CA GLN A 127 -1.91 -4.15 -10.63
C GLN A 127 -1.84 -3.30 -9.37
N GLU A 128 -2.90 -3.32 -8.56
CA GLU A 128 -3.01 -2.52 -7.35
C GLU A 128 -3.60 -3.35 -6.18
N LEU A 129 -2.89 -3.33 -5.06
CA LEU A 129 -3.30 -3.96 -3.81
C LEU A 129 -3.34 -2.93 -2.69
N ARG A 130 -4.50 -2.79 -2.04
CA ARG A 130 -4.69 -1.94 -0.86
C ARG A 130 -5.12 -2.77 0.34
N ILE A 131 -4.41 -2.64 1.45
CA ILE A 131 -4.74 -3.24 2.75
C ILE A 131 -4.95 -2.07 3.71
N LEU A 132 -6.20 -1.80 4.08
CA LEU A 132 -6.61 -0.57 4.75
C LEU A 132 -7.37 -0.91 6.03
N ASP A 133 -7.06 -0.25 7.14
CA ASP A 133 -7.85 -0.32 8.37
C ASP A 133 -8.10 -1.77 8.84
N CYS A 134 -7.04 -2.59 8.78
CA CYS A 134 -7.02 -3.94 9.33
C CYS A 134 -6.37 -3.90 10.71
N VAL A 135 -7.06 -3.33 11.70
CA VAL A 135 -6.45 -2.95 12.98
C VAL A 135 -5.88 -4.13 13.77
N PHE A 136 -6.44 -5.34 13.64
CA PHE A 136 -5.94 -6.55 14.33
C PHE A 136 -4.96 -7.37 13.47
N LEU A 137 -4.61 -6.92 12.26
CA LEU A 137 -3.68 -7.62 11.40
C LEU A 137 -2.29 -7.59 12.01
N THR A 138 -1.73 -8.75 12.30
CA THR A 138 -0.41 -8.89 12.93
C THR A 138 0.69 -9.24 11.94
N SER A 139 0.36 -9.95 10.86
CA SER A 139 1.33 -10.40 9.86
C SER A 139 0.71 -10.59 8.47
N ILE A 140 1.55 -10.41 7.45
CA ILE A 140 1.25 -10.74 6.07
C ILE A 140 2.17 -11.89 5.66
N GLY A 141 1.59 -13.04 5.35
CA GLY A 141 2.30 -14.24 4.94
C GLY A 141 2.98 -14.09 3.58
N GLN A 142 3.90 -15.01 3.27
CA GLN A 142 4.63 -14.99 2.00
C GLN A 142 3.73 -15.32 0.81
N PRO A 143 3.90 -14.64 -0.34
CA PRO A 143 3.24 -15.02 -1.58
C PRO A 143 3.61 -16.46 -1.99
N GLY A 144 2.62 -17.23 -2.41
CA GLY A 144 2.84 -18.55 -3.02
C GLY A 144 3.29 -18.47 -4.47
N HIS A 145 3.15 -17.29 -5.09
CA HIS A 145 3.43 -17.03 -6.50
C HIS A 145 3.94 -15.59 -6.67
N VAL A 146 4.49 -15.28 -7.84
CA VAL A 146 4.98 -13.93 -8.18
C VAL A 146 3.83 -13.05 -8.65
N PHE A 147 3.69 -11.86 -8.09
CA PHE A 147 2.77 -10.83 -8.58
C PHE A 147 3.44 -10.03 -9.69
N THR A 148 3.50 -10.62 -10.90
CA THR A 148 4.25 -10.07 -12.04
C THR A 148 3.79 -8.70 -12.51
N ASN A 149 2.54 -8.32 -12.24
CA ASN A 149 1.93 -7.08 -12.70
C ASN A 149 1.65 -6.06 -11.59
N LEU A 150 1.97 -6.38 -10.32
CA LEU A 150 1.64 -5.49 -9.21
C LEU A 150 2.57 -4.28 -9.24
N THR A 151 1.99 -3.11 -9.50
CA THR A 151 2.69 -1.82 -9.63
C THR A 151 2.48 -0.92 -8.42
N SER A 152 1.38 -1.10 -7.67
CA SER A 152 1.03 -0.27 -6.53
C SER A 152 0.62 -1.11 -5.33
N LEU A 153 1.25 -0.84 -4.18
CA LEU A 153 0.95 -1.44 -2.88
C LEU A 153 0.68 -0.35 -1.85
N THR A 154 -0.48 -0.40 -1.21
CA THR A 154 -0.84 0.51 -0.10
C THR A 154 -1.18 -0.29 1.14
N ILE A 155 -0.57 0.04 2.28
CA ILE A 155 -0.91 -0.49 3.60
C ILE A 155 -1.20 0.69 4.52
N SER A 156 -2.44 0.83 5.00
CA SER A 156 -2.85 1.96 5.85
C SER A 156 -3.59 1.46 7.09
N ASP A 157 -3.34 2.10 8.24
CA ASP A 157 -4.12 1.91 9.46
C ASP A 157 -4.16 0.45 9.97
N CYS A 158 -3.08 -0.30 9.73
CA CYS A 158 -2.89 -1.66 10.23
C CYS A 158 -2.10 -1.64 11.55
N CYS A 159 -2.71 -1.13 12.62
CA CYS A 159 -2.00 -0.74 13.85
C CYS A 159 -1.27 -1.89 14.58
N GLN A 160 -1.69 -3.15 14.41
CA GLN A 160 -1.03 -4.31 15.03
C GLN A 160 0.02 -4.99 14.14
N LEU A 161 0.20 -4.54 12.91
CA LEU A 161 1.08 -5.17 11.93
C LEU A 161 2.53 -4.97 12.36
N SER A 162 3.26 -6.06 12.62
CA SER A 162 4.62 -5.96 13.16
C SER A 162 5.73 -6.03 12.11
N THR A 163 5.46 -6.70 10.98
CA THR A 163 6.39 -6.93 9.88
C THR A 163 5.66 -7.04 8.54
N ILE A 164 6.33 -6.60 7.47
CA ILE A 164 5.91 -6.84 6.07
C ILE A 164 6.99 -7.54 5.24
N ASP A 165 8.02 -8.07 5.89
CA ASP A 165 9.18 -8.71 5.24
C ASP A 165 8.75 -9.91 4.36
N GLY A 166 7.66 -10.59 4.75
CA GLY A 166 7.09 -11.69 3.96
C GLY A 166 6.55 -11.27 2.59
N LEU A 167 6.18 -9.99 2.42
CA LEU A 167 5.65 -9.44 1.17
C LEU A 167 6.74 -8.73 0.35
N LEU A 168 7.74 -8.14 1.01
CA LEU A 168 8.79 -7.33 0.39
C LEU A 168 10.01 -8.14 -0.11
N GLY A 169 9.74 -9.12 -0.97
CA GLY A 169 10.79 -9.80 -1.75
C GLY A 169 10.72 -9.39 -3.22
N GLU A 170 11.86 -9.03 -3.83
CA GLU A 170 11.90 -8.70 -5.26
C GLU A 170 11.46 -9.89 -6.12
N GLU A 171 11.74 -11.13 -5.67
CA GLU A 171 11.24 -12.34 -6.31
C GLU A 171 9.71 -12.41 -6.42
N TYR A 172 8.98 -11.70 -5.55
CA TYR A 172 7.53 -11.69 -5.53
C TYR A 172 6.92 -10.47 -6.22
N LEU A 173 7.61 -9.33 -6.20
CA LEU A 173 7.10 -8.04 -6.66
C LEU A 173 8.03 -7.38 -7.72
N PRO A 174 8.30 -8.03 -8.87
CA PRO A 174 9.31 -7.56 -9.82
C PRO A 174 8.94 -6.23 -10.54
N ALA A 175 7.66 -5.90 -10.62
CA ALA A 175 7.14 -4.74 -11.35
C ALA A 175 6.63 -3.61 -10.43
N ILE A 176 6.88 -3.67 -9.11
CA ILE A 176 6.35 -2.68 -8.19
C ILE A 176 6.97 -1.31 -8.44
N GLU A 177 6.11 -0.30 -8.60
CA GLU A 177 6.51 1.09 -8.87
C GLU A 177 6.22 2.01 -7.69
N SER A 178 5.24 1.69 -6.85
CA SER A 178 4.81 2.52 -5.72
C SER A 178 4.51 1.69 -4.48
N ILE A 179 5.10 2.06 -3.35
CA ILE A 179 4.81 1.51 -2.03
C ILE A 179 4.43 2.66 -1.09
N THR A 180 3.24 2.58 -0.50
CA THR A 180 2.72 3.55 0.47
C THR A 180 2.34 2.85 1.76
N ILE A 181 2.93 3.25 2.89
CA ILE A 181 2.65 2.70 4.21
C ILE A 181 2.27 3.84 5.16
N ILE A 182 1.08 3.78 5.76
CA ILE A 182 0.53 4.87 6.57
C ILE A 182 -0.01 4.32 7.89
N CYS A 183 0.24 5.02 9.01
CA CYS A 183 -0.36 4.75 10.32
C CYS A 183 -0.21 3.30 10.81
N CYS A 184 0.93 2.66 10.54
CA CYS A 184 1.23 1.30 11.03
C CYS A 184 2.10 1.37 12.29
N GLU A 185 1.48 1.56 13.46
CA GLU A 185 2.18 1.91 14.71
C GLU A 185 3.13 0.85 15.25
N LYS A 186 2.82 -0.44 15.04
CA LYS A 186 3.63 -1.57 15.52
C LYS A 186 4.62 -2.11 14.49
N LEU A 187 4.68 -1.51 13.30
CA LEU A 187 5.56 -1.97 12.23
C LEU A 187 7.01 -1.69 12.64
N SER A 188 7.72 -2.74 13.04
CA SER A 188 9.07 -2.64 13.60
C SER A 188 10.15 -3.13 12.64
N THR A 189 9.82 -4.03 11.72
CA THR A 189 10.76 -4.51 10.71
C THR A 189 10.26 -4.22 9.30
N MET A 190 11.17 -3.67 8.49
CA MET A 190 11.00 -3.50 7.06
C MET A 190 12.35 -3.72 6.39
N THR A 191 12.54 -4.90 5.82
CA THR A 191 13.76 -5.34 5.17
C THR A 191 13.46 -5.73 3.73
N MET A 192 14.41 -5.44 2.84
CA MET A 192 14.33 -5.88 1.45
C MET A 192 15.22 -7.10 1.30
N HIS A 193 14.61 -8.26 1.10
CA HIS A 193 15.37 -9.48 0.80
C HIS A 193 15.67 -9.52 -0.70
N GLY A 194 16.92 -9.28 -1.07
CA GLY A 194 17.45 -9.51 -2.42
C GLY A 194 18.49 -10.63 -2.39
N ARG A 195 18.24 -11.75 -3.07
CA ARG A 195 19.23 -12.87 -3.16
C ARG A 195 20.46 -12.52 -3.98
N ARG A 196 20.42 -11.43 -4.75
CA ARG A 196 21.52 -10.91 -5.56
C ARG A 196 21.44 -9.39 -5.53
N TYR A 197 22.59 -8.73 -5.51
CA TYR A 197 22.77 -7.30 -5.70
C TYR A 197 21.84 -6.77 -6.82
N GLY A 198 20.71 -6.19 -6.42
CA GLY A 198 19.60 -5.81 -7.27
C GLY A 198 18.42 -5.52 -6.34
N SER A 199 18.15 -4.25 -6.11
CA SER A 199 17.03 -3.79 -5.28
C SER A 199 15.94 -3.34 -6.25
N PHE A 200 14.69 -3.80 -6.06
CA PHE A 200 13.45 -3.21 -6.56
C PHE A 200 13.61 -2.24 -7.74
N SER A 201 14.04 -2.77 -8.89
CA SER A 201 14.54 -1.96 -10.02
C SER A 201 13.48 -1.08 -10.70
N SER A 202 12.20 -1.33 -10.41
CA SER A 202 11.06 -0.58 -10.94
C SER A 202 10.49 0.44 -9.94
N LEU A 203 10.91 0.44 -8.67
CA LEU A 203 10.29 1.24 -7.63
C LEU A 203 10.63 2.71 -7.82
N LYS A 204 9.62 3.53 -8.06
CA LYS A 204 9.72 4.98 -8.29
C LYS A 204 9.27 5.77 -7.08
N ASN A 205 8.29 5.29 -6.32
CA ASN A 205 7.70 6.03 -5.21
C ASN A 205 7.73 5.20 -3.92
N LEU A 206 8.28 5.77 -2.85
CA LEU A 206 8.22 5.22 -1.51
C LEU A 206 7.69 6.29 -0.55
N GLU A 207 6.54 6.01 0.06
CA GLU A 207 5.93 6.85 1.08
C GLU A 207 5.72 6.04 2.37
N VAL A 208 6.30 6.52 3.48
CA VAL A 208 6.09 5.93 4.81
C VAL A 208 5.77 7.04 5.82
N THR A 209 4.58 6.97 6.39
CA THR A 209 4.00 8.05 7.21
C THR A 209 3.41 7.49 8.51
N GLN A 210 3.74 8.09 9.66
CA GLN A 210 3.23 7.69 10.98
C GLN A 210 3.52 6.22 11.34
N CYS A 211 4.78 5.80 11.17
CA CYS A 211 5.27 4.46 11.53
C CYS A 211 6.47 4.56 12.48
N PRO A 212 6.26 4.92 13.75
CA PRO A 212 7.29 5.50 14.61
C PRO A 212 8.37 4.54 15.11
N ILE A 213 8.24 3.23 14.90
CA ILE A 213 9.17 2.22 15.44
C ILE A 213 9.89 1.40 14.36
N ILE A 214 9.77 1.76 13.07
CA ILE A 214 10.45 1.05 11.99
C ILE A 214 11.97 1.08 12.22
N ASN A 215 12.56 -0.11 12.19
CA ASN A 215 13.99 -0.30 12.02
C ASN A 215 14.32 -0.41 10.53
N TRP A 216 15.03 0.59 10.01
CA TRP A 216 15.46 0.65 8.61
C TRP A 216 16.76 -0.10 8.34
N GLY A 217 17.34 -0.77 9.34
CA GLY A 217 18.54 -1.57 9.17
C GLY A 217 18.32 -2.69 8.15
N GLY A 218 19.12 -2.68 7.07
CA GLY A 218 19.00 -3.64 5.97
C GLY A 218 18.00 -3.26 4.88
N PHE A 219 17.34 -2.10 4.97
CA PHE A 219 16.56 -1.55 3.87
C PHE A 219 17.47 -0.78 2.91
N VAL A 220 17.39 -1.09 1.61
CA VAL A 220 18.22 -0.47 0.57
C VAL A 220 17.33 0.23 -0.44
N LEU A 221 17.49 1.56 -0.56
CA LEU A 221 16.75 2.36 -1.56
C LEU A 221 17.24 2.02 -2.97
N PRO A 222 16.35 1.68 -3.91
CA PRO A 222 16.73 1.39 -5.29
C PRO A 222 17.06 2.66 -6.07
N SER A 223 17.98 2.58 -7.03
CA SER A 223 18.41 3.73 -7.86
C SER A 223 17.33 4.25 -8.82
N SER A 224 16.26 3.48 -9.03
CA SER A 224 15.06 3.85 -9.78
C SER A 224 14.16 4.84 -9.05
N LEU A 225 14.38 5.05 -7.74
CA LEU A 225 13.50 5.85 -6.91
C LEU A 225 13.49 7.31 -7.35
N GLN A 226 12.29 7.84 -7.59
CA GLN A 226 12.02 9.21 -8.03
C GLN A 226 11.42 10.07 -6.90
N SER A 227 10.67 9.46 -5.99
CA SER A 227 10.06 10.14 -4.84
C SER A 227 10.27 9.35 -3.56
N LEU A 228 10.86 10.01 -2.55
CA LEU A 228 10.99 9.50 -1.20
C LEU A 228 10.27 10.44 -0.22
N HIS A 229 9.23 9.93 0.42
CA HIS A 229 8.49 10.64 1.47
C HIS A 229 8.56 9.84 2.77
N LEU A 230 9.16 10.43 3.80
CA LEU A 230 9.30 9.82 5.12
C LEU A 230 8.78 10.81 6.18
N GLN A 231 7.69 10.45 6.86
CA GLN A 231 7.10 11.25 7.93
C GLN A 231 6.93 10.45 9.21
N ALA A 232 7.55 10.88 10.31
CA ALA A 232 7.40 10.23 11.64
C ALA A 232 7.60 8.69 11.59
N CYS A 233 8.66 8.23 10.91
CA CYS A 233 8.85 6.83 10.54
C CYS A 233 10.03 6.11 11.26
N GLY A 234 10.26 6.39 12.55
CA GLY A 234 11.34 5.75 13.33
C GLY A 234 12.72 6.37 13.15
N ASP A 235 13.77 5.58 13.41
CA ASP A 235 15.17 6.01 13.27
C ASP A 235 15.67 5.75 11.85
N ILE A 236 15.68 6.79 11.02
CA ILE A 236 16.15 6.73 9.65
C ILE A 236 17.67 6.95 9.51
N SER A 237 18.42 7.05 10.62
CA SER A 237 19.89 7.26 10.57
C SER A 237 20.66 6.06 9.99
N SER A 238 20.06 4.86 10.02
CA SER A 238 20.62 3.69 9.31
C SER A 238 20.32 3.70 7.81
N LEU A 239 19.29 4.44 7.38
CA LEU A 239 18.91 4.60 5.98
C LEU A 239 19.65 5.77 5.33
N ILE A 240 19.75 6.90 6.04
CA ILE A 240 20.34 8.16 5.56
C ILE A 240 21.61 8.45 6.37
N PRO A 241 22.76 8.72 5.73
CA PRO A 241 22.89 9.17 4.35
C PRO A 241 23.17 8.09 3.30
N SER A 242 23.62 6.91 3.69
CA SER A 242 24.13 5.88 2.75
C SER A 242 23.11 5.44 1.70
N GLY A 243 21.82 5.39 2.04
CA GLY A 243 20.74 5.08 1.11
C GLY A 243 20.56 6.12 0.01
N LEU A 244 21.08 7.34 0.16
CA LEU A 244 21.02 8.42 -0.84
C LEU A 244 22.19 8.39 -1.83
N GLU A 245 23.21 7.54 -1.63
CA GLU A 245 24.45 7.53 -2.44
C GLU A 245 24.24 7.09 -3.90
N ASN A 246 23.11 6.47 -4.24
CA ASN A 246 22.87 5.93 -5.59
C ASN A 246 21.56 6.41 -6.23
N LEU A 247 20.96 7.49 -5.73
CA LEU A 247 19.61 7.94 -6.14
C LEU A 247 19.63 9.03 -7.23
N GLN A 248 20.28 8.75 -8.36
CA GLN A 248 20.39 9.69 -9.48
C GLN A 248 19.04 10.06 -10.11
N SER A 249 18.03 9.20 -9.95
CA SER A 249 16.67 9.42 -10.47
C SER A 249 15.78 10.20 -9.50
N LEU A 250 16.24 10.54 -8.29
CA LEU A 250 15.40 11.14 -7.26
C LEU A 250 15.06 12.59 -7.62
N VAL A 251 13.76 12.86 -7.76
CA VAL A 251 13.19 14.17 -8.09
C VAL A 251 12.63 14.86 -6.84
N SER A 252 12.06 14.09 -5.90
CA SER A 252 11.45 14.61 -4.67
C SER A 252 11.98 13.90 -3.43
N LEU A 253 12.54 14.66 -2.50
CA LEU A 253 12.95 14.20 -1.16
C LEU A 253 12.19 14.97 -0.08
N ARG A 254 11.35 14.26 0.67
CA ARG A 254 10.55 14.84 1.76
C ARG A 254 10.80 14.09 3.07
N LEU A 255 11.39 14.78 4.04
CA LEU A 255 11.63 14.28 5.39
C LEU A 255 10.87 15.17 6.39
N LEU A 256 9.85 14.60 7.05
CA LEU A 256 8.98 15.31 7.97
C LEU A 256 8.94 14.64 9.35
N ASP A 257 8.90 15.42 10.42
CA ASP A 257 8.87 14.93 11.81
C ASP A 257 9.94 13.83 12.09
N CYS A 258 11.15 14.01 11.56
CA CYS A 258 12.26 13.08 11.80
C CYS A 258 12.95 13.45 13.13
N ARG A 259 12.73 12.63 14.16
CA ARG A 259 13.18 12.90 15.54
C ARG A 259 14.54 12.32 15.89
N HIS A 260 15.21 11.66 14.95
CA HIS A 260 16.52 11.06 15.14
C HIS A 260 17.62 11.87 14.45
N LYS A 261 18.85 11.70 14.91
CA LYS A 261 19.99 12.45 14.41
C LYS A 261 20.29 12.07 12.97
N ILE A 262 20.19 13.04 12.06
CA ILE A 262 20.46 12.87 10.64
C ILE A 262 21.45 13.94 10.19
N SER A 263 22.35 13.55 9.30
CA SER A 263 23.23 14.47 8.57
C SER A 263 23.28 14.04 7.12
N ILE A 264 23.00 14.95 6.20
CA ILE A 264 23.13 14.71 4.76
C ILE A 264 24.43 15.41 4.30
N PRO A 265 25.44 14.65 3.84
CA PRO A 265 26.67 15.21 3.28
C PRO A 265 26.42 16.16 2.11
N ASP A 266 27.22 17.21 2.02
CA ASP A 266 27.17 18.23 0.98
C ASP A 266 27.36 17.69 -0.44
N HIS A 267 28.30 16.77 -0.63
CA HIS A 267 28.62 16.24 -1.95
C HIS A 267 27.43 15.54 -2.61
N LEU A 268 26.54 14.90 -1.84
CA LEU A 268 25.40 14.14 -2.37
C LEU A 268 24.47 15.01 -3.22
N TRP A 269 24.25 16.27 -2.85
CA TRP A 269 23.37 17.18 -3.61
C TRP A 269 23.90 17.44 -5.02
N SER A 270 25.22 17.53 -5.17
CA SER A 270 25.87 17.81 -6.45
C SER A 270 26.19 16.55 -7.28
N SER A 271 26.38 15.40 -6.64
CA SER A 271 26.82 14.17 -7.30
C SER A 271 25.70 13.16 -7.51
N THR A 272 25.00 12.77 -6.44
CA THR A 272 24.06 11.64 -6.45
C THR A 272 22.61 12.07 -6.59
N LEU A 273 22.27 13.28 -6.14
CA LEU A 273 20.93 13.87 -6.17
C LEU A 273 20.81 14.95 -7.26
N SER A 274 21.49 14.77 -8.39
CA SER A 274 21.57 15.77 -9.47
C SER A 274 20.24 16.03 -10.18
N SER A 275 19.28 15.10 -10.12
CA SER A 275 17.93 15.26 -10.68
C SER A 275 16.92 15.83 -9.67
N LEU A 276 17.36 16.20 -8.46
CA LEU A 276 16.46 16.59 -7.39
C LEU A 276 15.85 17.98 -7.66
N GLU A 277 14.53 18.01 -7.78
CA GLU A 277 13.77 19.23 -8.03
C GLU A 277 13.09 19.77 -6.76
N GLU A 278 12.74 18.88 -5.83
CA GLU A 278 12.02 19.19 -4.60
C GLU A 278 12.71 18.65 -3.35
N LEU A 279 12.98 19.54 -2.39
CA LEU A 279 13.49 19.22 -1.05
C LEU A 279 12.58 19.82 0.03
N GLU A 280 11.96 18.96 0.83
CA GLU A 280 11.17 19.34 1.98
C GLU A 280 11.73 18.73 3.26
N LEU A 281 12.15 19.59 4.21
CA LEU A 281 12.66 19.20 5.52
C LEU A 281 11.87 19.96 6.58
N ARG A 282 10.91 19.28 7.24
CA ARG A 282 10.02 19.93 8.20
C ARG A 282 9.97 19.21 9.53
N ASP A 283 10.03 19.99 10.60
CA ASP A 283 9.84 19.48 11.97
C ASP A 283 10.84 18.36 12.33
N CYS A 284 12.06 18.43 11.78
CA CYS A 284 13.16 17.51 12.08
C CYS A 284 14.13 18.15 13.10
N PRO A 285 13.85 18.12 14.41
CA PRO A 285 14.62 18.86 15.41
C PRO A 285 16.07 18.38 15.55
N GLU A 286 16.34 17.12 15.21
CA GLU A 286 17.64 16.46 15.32
C GLU A 286 18.48 16.45 14.03
N LEU A 287 17.98 17.04 12.94
CA LEU A 287 18.73 17.23 11.71
C LEU A 287 19.90 18.20 11.97
N VAL A 288 21.14 17.74 11.76
CA VAL A 288 22.35 18.50 12.11
C VAL A 288 22.91 19.30 10.93
N SER A 289 22.94 18.68 9.75
CA SER A 289 23.57 19.27 8.57
C SER A 289 22.90 18.78 7.28
N VAL A 290 22.87 19.67 6.29
CA VAL A 290 22.59 19.38 4.88
C VAL A 290 23.70 19.92 3.97
N GLY A 291 24.88 20.22 4.52
CA GLY A 291 25.98 20.83 3.75
C GLY A 291 25.96 22.36 3.67
N GLY A 292 24.96 23.02 4.27
CA GLY A 292 24.81 24.48 4.26
C GLY A 292 23.95 24.98 3.10
N ALA A 293 23.74 26.29 3.03
CA ALA A 293 22.84 26.90 2.05
C ALA A 293 23.34 26.73 0.59
N ASP A 294 24.65 26.80 0.38
CA ASP A 294 25.26 26.70 -0.95
C ASP A 294 25.09 25.29 -1.54
N ALA A 295 25.13 24.24 -0.70
CA ALA A 295 25.01 22.85 -1.15
C ALA A 295 23.64 22.53 -1.76
N ILE A 296 22.58 23.18 -1.27
CA ILE A 296 21.20 23.01 -1.76
C ILE A 296 20.75 24.15 -2.68
N SER A 297 21.67 25.03 -3.07
CA SER A 297 21.36 26.25 -3.81
C SER A 297 20.85 25.99 -5.24
N GLU A 298 21.20 24.87 -5.84
CA GLU A 298 20.73 24.51 -7.20
C GLU A 298 19.33 23.87 -7.21
N ILE A 299 18.79 23.44 -6.06
CA ILE A 299 17.49 22.75 -5.99
C ILE A 299 16.33 23.76 -6.19
N PRO A 300 15.50 23.67 -7.24
CA PRO A 300 14.48 24.66 -7.53
C PRO A 300 13.49 24.92 -6.38
N ASN A 301 12.95 23.86 -5.78
CA ASN A 301 11.92 23.94 -4.75
C ASN A 301 12.46 23.46 -3.41
N VAL A 302 12.60 24.37 -2.44
CA VAL A 302 13.20 24.06 -1.12
C VAL A 302 12.33 24.61 -0.01
N TRP A 303 11.94 23.75 0.93
CA TRP A 303 11.25 24.16 2.15
C TRP A 303 11.86 23.51 3.37
N ILE A 304 12.50 24.35 4.18
CA ILE A 304 13.11 23.94 5.44
C ILE A 304 12.46 24.72 6.56
N LYS A 305 11.83 24.02 7.52
CA LYS A 305 11.14 24.65 8.65
C LYS A 305 11.25 23.80 9.91
N THR A 306 11.47 24.45 11.06
CA THR A 306 11.48 23.80 12.38
C THR A 306 12.60 22.74 12.56
N CYS A 307 13.72 22.84 11.86
CA CYS A 307 14.90 21.98 12.04
C CYS A 307 15.90 22.62 13.02
N ARG A 308 15.64 22.53 14.34
CA ARG A 308 16.30 23.36 15.37
C ARG A 308 17.82 23.19 15.49
N LYS A 309 18.36 21.99 15.21
CA LYS A 309 19.81 21.71 15.26
C LYS A 309 20.55 21.93 13.94
N LEU A 310 19.83 22.30 12.88
CA LEU A 310 20.41 22.47 11.55
C LEU A 310 21.36 23.67 11.53
N LYS A 311 22.63 23.42 11.20
CA LYS A 311 23.67 24.45 11.11
C LYS A 311 23.77 25.02 9.69
N GLY A 312 24.25 26.26 9.59
CA GLY A 312 24.58 26.90 8.31
C GLY A 312 23.40 27.34 7.47
N ILE A 313 22.16 27.23 7.96
CA ILE A 313 20.94 27.65 7.25
C ILE A 313 20.02 28.42 8.19
N LYS A 314 19.66 29.65 7.80
CA LYS A 314 18.67 30.47 8.51
C LYS A 314 17.25 30.04 8.09
N GLN A 315 16.44 29.63 9.05
CA GLN A 315 15.07 29.12 8.82
C GLN A 315 14.00 30.15 9.19
N PRO A 316 12.79 30.10 8.59
CA PRO A 316 12.39 29.16 7.53
C PRO A 316 13.04 29.49 6.18
N VAL A 317 13.36 28.45 5.41
CA VAL A 317 13.69 28.58 3.98
C VAL A 317 12.46 28.16 3.20
N LYS A 318 12.02 29.01 2.27
CA LYS A 318 10.97 28.66 1.30
C LYS A 318 11.33 29.29 -0.04
N ARG A 319 11.64 28.45 -1.02
CA ARG A 319 11.96 28.83 -2.39
C ARG A 319 11.20 27.93 -3.36
N GLY A 320 10.79 28.50 -4.50
CA GLY A 320 10.07 27.78 -5.54
C GLY A 320 8.58 27.61 -5.24
N SER A 321 7.92 26.78 -6.04
CA SER A 321 6.51 26.42 -5.93
C SER A 321 6.40 24.93 -5.67
N PHE A 322 5.93 24.55 -4.49
CA PHE A 322 5.55 23.17 -4.20
C PHE A 322 4.34 22.82 -5.05
N LEU A 323 4.44 21.77 -5.85
CA LEU A 323 3.29 21.17 -6.49
C LEU A 323 2.49 20.47 -5.38
N TRP A 324 1.45 21.14 -4.87
CA TRP A 324 0.51 20.57 -3.90
C TRP A 324 -0.56 19.75 -4.61
#